data_AF-A0A3S9PRX3-F1
#
_entry.id   AF-A0A3S9PRX3-F1
#
_cell.length_a   1.000
_cell.length_b   1.000
_cell.length_c   1.000
_cell.angle_alpha   90.00
_cell.angle_beta   90.00
_cell.angle_gamma   90.00
#
_symmetry.space_group_name_H-M   'P 1'
#
loop_
_entity.id
_entity.type
_entity.pdbx_description
1 polymer ?
#
loop_
_entity_poly.entity_id
_entity_poly.type
_entity_poly.pdbx_seq_one_letter_code
_entity_poly.pdbx_strand_id
1 'polypeptide(L)'
;MSMGTTANGALSDFSDLTISGGEHLPQAPWTDSDLDALARHPWPSIHQDAASLLDELAREPGVVLTLEALATRLGRSSAGVTGTLSKLSRVTHADHGRRNWPLHWREQGNEYSYALDEAVALSWRGLRGL
;
A
#
# COMPACT_ATOMS: atom_id res chain seq x y z
N MET A 1 12.65 -22.93 38.10
CA MET A 1 11.40 -22.80 37.33
C MET A 1 10.92 -21.36 37.44
N SER A 2 10.96 -20.62 36.34
CA SER A 2 9.98 -19.57 35.97
C SER A 2 10.39 -19.00 34.62
N MET A 3 9.43 -19.02 33.69
CA MET A 3 9.48 -18.48 32.34
C MET A 3 9.35 -16.95 32.36
N GLY A 4 9.74 -16.32 31.25
CA GLY A 4 9.44 -14.92 30.96
C GLY A 4 9.92 -14.48 29.58
N THR A 5 9.32 -15.04 28.52
CA THR A 5 9.26 -14.47 27.16
C THR A 5 8.71 -13.03 27.27
N THR A 6 9.27 -11.99 26.65
CA THR A 6 9.04 -11.62 25.24
C THR A 6 9.98 -10.47 24.87
N ALA A 7 10.79 -10.65 23.82
CA ALA A 7 11.48 -9.58 23.14
C ALA A 7 10.48 -8.87 22.20
N ASN A 8 9.87 -7.77 22.68
CA ASN A 8 9.20 -6.82 21.81
C ASN A 8 10.28 -6.01 21.11
N GLY A 9 10.65 -6.42 19.89
CA GLY A 9 11.41 -5.61 18.96
C GLY A 9 10.57 -4.38 18.62
N ALA A 10 10.96 -3.24 19.21
CA ALA A 10 10.30 -1.97 19.04
C ALA A 10 10.23 -1.61 17.54
N LEU A 11 9.01 -1.37 17.09
CA LEU A 11 8.68 -0.72 15.83
C LEU A 11 9.31 0.68 15.84
N SER A 12 10.50 0.83 15.27
CA SER A 12 11.14 2.13 15.09
C SER A 12 10.44 2.90 13.97
N ASP A 13 9.51 3.75 14.39
CA ASP A 13 9.43 5.19 14.11
C ASP A 13 9.82 5.66 12.69
N PHE A 14 8.81 6.03 11.90
CA PHE A 14 8.97 6.79 10.65
C PHE A 14 7.88 7.86 10.50
N SER A 15 7.84 8.76 11.48
CA SER A 15 6.94 9.91 11.54
C SER A 15 7.26 11.03 10.51
N ASP A 16 8.26 10.88 9.62
CA ASP A 16 8.87 12.02 8.93
C ASP A 16 9.04 11.88 7.41
N LEU A 17 7.94 11.59 6.70
CA LEU A 17 7.76 12.09 5.33
C LEU A 17 6.79 13.27 5.40
N THR A 18 7.33 14.42 5.81
CA THR A 18 6.64 15.69 5.90
C THR A 18 6.34 16.27 4.52
N ILE A 19 5.16 15.96 3.98
CA ILE A 19 4.46 16.89 3.09
C ILE A 19 3.82 17.93 4.02
N SER A 20 4.39 19.14 4.08
CA SER A 20 3.93 20.25 4.91
C SER A 20 2.47 20.58 4.61
N GLY A 21 1.58 20.15 5.50
CA GLY A 21 0.13 20.30 5.37
C GLY A 21 -0.66 19.69 6.54
N GLY A 22 -0.28 20.06 7.76
CA GLY A 22 -1.21 20.50 8.83
C GLY A 22 -2.44 19.69 9.27
N GLU A 23 -2.71 18.46 8.83
CA GLU A 23 -3.76 17.63 9.43
C GLU A 23 -3.20 16.28 9.89
N HIS A 24 -3.48 15.94 11.15
CA HIS A 24 -3.20 14.62 11.73
C HIS A 24 -4.14 13.58 11.07
N LEU A 25 -3.85 13.22 9.83
CA LEU A 25 -4.62 12.17 9.15
C LEU A 25 -4.40 10.85 9.90
N PRO A 26 -5.46 10.09 10.20
CA PRO A 26 -5.36 8.83 10.92
C PRO A 26 -4.46 7.82 10.21
N GLN A 27 -3.71 7.07 11.03
CA GLN A 27 -3.04 5.83 10.66
C GLN A 27 -3.85 4.69 11.29
N ALA A 28 -4.83 4.19 10.55
CA ALA A 28 -5.74 3.13 11.00
C ALA A 28 -5.70 1.93 10.04
N PRO A 29 -6.10 0.73 10.46
CA PRO A 29 -6.29 -0.41 9.55
C PRO A 29 -7.31 -0.08 8.46
N TRP A 30 -7.04 -0.49 7.22
CA TRP A 30 -7.98 -0.33 6.11
C TRP A 30 -9.19 -1.24 6.33
N THR A 31 -10.38 -0.66 6.36
CA THR A 31 -11.64 -1.40 6.49
C THR A 31 -12.18 -1.79 5.12
N ASP A 32 -13.11 -2.74 5.07
CA ASP A 32 -13.80 -3.10 3.83
C ASP A 32 -14.48 -1.89 3.20
N SER A 33 -15.05 -0.97 3.98
CA SER A 33 -15.67 0.26 3.48
C SER A 33 -14.66 1.20 2.81
N ASP A 34 -13.44 1.29 3.35
CA ASP A 34 -12.37 2.10 2.77
C ASP A 34 -11.91 1.52 1.43
N LEU A 35 -11.70 0.20 1.41
CA LEU A 35 -11.28 -0.54 0.22
C LEU A 35 -12.35 -0.53 -0.87
N ASP A 36 -13.61 -0.57 -0.47
CA ASP A 36 -14.76 -0.49 -1.37
C ASP A 36 -14.90 0.90 -1.99
N ALA A 37 -14.73 1.95 -1.18
CA ALA A 37 -14.63 3.32 -1.68
C ALA A 37 -13.42 3.50 -2.63
N LEU A 38 -12.27 2.90 -2.30
CA LEU A 38 -11.07 2.94 -3.13
C LEU A 38 -11.28 2.18 -4.46
N ALA A 39 -11.88 0.99 -4.42
CA ALA A 39 -12.15 0.16 -5.59
C ALA A 39 -13.16 0.81 -6.56
N ARG A 40 -14.15 1.52 -6.01
CA ARG A 40 -15.19 2.22 -6.78
C ARG A 40 -14.89 3.68 -7.07
N HIS A 41 -13.79 4.22 -6.54
CA HIS A 41 -13.40 5.59 -6.81
C HIS A 41 -13.39 5.79 -8.33
N PRO A 42 -14.00 6.84 -8.88
CA PRO A 42 -13.85 7.14 -10.30
C PRO A 42 -12.38 7.47 -10.51
N TRP A 43 -11.61 6.49 -10.96
CA TRP A 43 -10.22 6.65 -11.35
C TRP A 43 -10.25 7.23 -12.77
N PRO A 44 -9.86 8.49 -13.03
CA PRO A 44 -9.49 8.90 -14.39
C PRO A 44 -8.50 7.88 -14.98
N SER A 45 -8.31 7.81 -16.31
CA SER A 45 -7.45 6.77 -16.91
C SER A 45 -6.05 6.65 -16.27
N ILE A 46 -5.50 7.76 -15.77
CA ILE A 46 -4.20 7.85 -15.08
C ILE A 46 -4.18 7.18 -13.68
N HIS A 47 -5.35 6.97 -13.11
CA HIS A 47 -5.65 6.47 -11.77
C HIS A 47 -5.95 4.95 -11.81
N GLN A 48 -6.39 4.41 -12.95
CA GLN A 48 -6.56 2.96 -13.16
C GLN A 48 -5.26 2.18 -12.90
N ASP A 49 -4.12 2.83 -13.16
CA ASP A 49 -2.79 2.30 -12.87
C ASP A 49 -2.59 1.88 -11.41
N ALA A 50 -3.13 2.66 -10.46
CA ALA A 50 -3.00 2.38 -9.03
C ALA A 50 -3.87 1.18 -8.63
N ALA A 51 -5.08 1.08 -9.21
CA ALA A 51 -5.91 -0.10 -9.04
C ALA A 51 -5.22 -1.35 -9.61
N SER A 52 -4.64 -1.29 -10.81
CA SER A 52 -3.89 -2.41 -11.40
C SER A 52 -2.68 -2.83 -10.57
N LEU A 53 -2.00 -1.87 -9.93
CA LEU A 53 -0.91 -2.16 -9.01
C LEU A 53 -1.41 -2.95 -7.78
N LEU A 54 -2.53 -2.53 -7.20
CA LEU A 54 -3.16 -3.23 -6.09
C LEU A 54 -3.72 -4.60 -6.53
N ASP A 55 -4.28 -4.71 -7.73
CA ASP A 55 -4.74 -5.97 -8.31
C ASP A 55 -3.57 -6.96 -8.42
N GLU A 56 -2.40 -6.51 -8.89
CA GLU A 56 -1.21 -7.36 -9.01
C GLU A 56 -0.64 -7.79 -7.65
N LEU A 57 -0.50 -6.86 -6.70
CA LEU A 57 -0.09 -7.23 -5.33
C LEU A 57 -1.12 -8.14 -4.66
N ALA A 58 -2.41 -7.96 -4.98
CA ALA A 58 -3.46 -8.74 -4.38
C ALA A 58 -3.42 -10.17 -4.90
N ARG A 59 -2.91 -10.48 -6.10
CA ARG A 59 -2.81 -11.86 -6.63
C ARG A 59 -1.93 -12.79 -5.81
N GLU A 60 -0.98 -12.25 -5.06
CA GLU A 60 -0.10 -13.02 -4.18
C GLU A 60 0.05 -12.29 -2.83
N PRO A 61 -0.96 -12.37 -1.94
CA PRO A 61 -0.93 -11.69 -0.65
C PRO A 61 0.27 -12.14 0.18
N GLY A 62 0.86 -11.19 0.91
CA GLY A 62 2.05 -11.43 1.74
C GLY A 62 3.34 -11.65 0.94
N VAL A 63 3.30 -11.80 -0.39
CA VAL A 63 4.51 -11.88 -1.21
C VAL A 63 5.09 -10.48 -1.37
N VAL A 64 6.33 -10.34 -0.92
CA VAL A 64 7.06 -9.08 -1.02
C VAL A 64 7.72 -8.98 -2.39
N LEU A 65 7.27 -8.03 -3.19
CA LEU A 65 7.78 -7.76 -4.53
C LEU A 65 8.66 -6.52 -4.53
N THR A 66 9.85 -6.63 -5.13
CA THR A 66 10.71 -5.47 -5.36
C THR A 66 10.07 -4.53 -6.38
N LEU A 67 10.47 -3.25 -6.39
CA LEU A 67 9.99 -2.29 -7.38
C LEU A 67 10.21 -2.80 -8.82
N GLU A 68 11.35 -3.44 -9.07
CA GLU A 68 11.68 -4.03 -10.37
C GLU A 68 10.75 -5.21 -10.71
N ALA A 69 10.55 -6.14 -9.77
CA ALA A 69 9.66 -7.28 -9.99
C ALA A 69 8.21 -6.83 -10.27
N LEU A 70 7.74 -5.81 -9.54
CA LEU A 70 6.42 -5.23 -9.74
C LEU A 70 6.32 -4.52 -11.10
N ALA A 71 7.37 -3.81 -11.52
CA ALA A 71 7.45 -3.20 -12.84
C ALA A 71 7.40 -4.25 -13.96
N THR A 72 8.15 -5.35 -13.83
CA THR A 72 8.11 -6.46 -14.78
C THR A 72 6.71 -7.07 -14.88
N ARG A 73 6.06 -7.36 -13.75
CA ARG A 73 4.71 -7.95 -13.71
C ARG A 73 3.64 -7.05 -14.32
N LEU A 74 3.74 -5.74 -14.08
CA LEU A 74 2.83 -4.75 -14.64
C LEU A 74 3.16 -4.38 -16.10
N GLY A 75 4.26 -4.87 -16.67
CA GLY A 75 4.74 -4.49 -18.00
C GLY A 75 5.11 -3.01 -18.11
N ARG A 76 5.66 -2.43 -17.05
CA ARG A 76 5.97 -0.99 -16.92
C ARG A 76 7.44 -0.77 -16.59
N SER A 77 7.90 0.47 -16.70
CA SER A 77 9.18 0.88 -16.13
C SER A 77 9.06 1.10 -14.62
N SER A 78 10.16 0.95 -13.88
CA SER A 78 10.22 1.24 -12.44
C SER A 78 9.79 2.68 -12.13
N ALA A 79 10.20 3.64 -12.96
CA ALA A 79 9.76 5.03 -12.85
C ALA A 79 8.23 5.18 -13.03
N GLY A 80 7.63 4.40 -13.93
CA GLY A 80 6.18 4.33 -14.09
C GLY A 80 5.49 3.81 -12.83
N VAL A 81 6.03 2.77 -12.21
CA VAL A 81 5.52 2.21 -10.94
C VAL A 81 5.66 3.21 -9.80
N THR A 82 6.81 3.87 -9.64
CA THR A 82 6.99 4.96 -8.65
C THR A 82 5.99 6.09 -8.87
N GLY A 83 5.73 6.45 -10.12
CA GLY A 83 4.70 7.41 -10.49
C GLY A 83 3.31 6.95 -10.06
N THR A 84 2.99 5.68 -10.24
CA THR A 84 1.73 5.08 -9.76
C THR A 84 1.61 5.09 -8.24
N LEU A 85 2.67 4.73 -7.50
CA LEU A 85 2.70 4.76 -6.04
C LEU A 85 2.50 6.18 -5.50
N SER A 86 3.14 7.17 -6.13
CA SER A 86 2.90 8.60 -5.81
C SER A 86 1.44 8.99 -5.98
N LYS A 87 0.75 8.47 -7.00
CA LYS A 87 -0.69 8.73 -7.21
C LYS A 87 -1.54 8.02 -6.17
N LEU A 88 -1.21 6.78 -5.82
CA LEU A 88 -1.89 6.04 -4.74
C LEU A 88 -1.81 6.85 -3.44
N SER A 89 -0.63 7.40 -3.11
CA SER A 89 -0.46 8.28 -1.96
C SER A 89 -1.42 9.47 -1.97
N ARG A 90 -1.58 10.13 -3.12
CA ARG A 90 -2.48 11.27 -3.25
C ARG A 90 -3.94 10.87 -3.02
N VAL A 91 -4.38 9.76 -3.60
CA VAL A 91 -5.76 9.26 -3.38
C VAL A 91 -5.98 8.90 -1.92
N THR A 92 -5.03 8.20 -1.28
CA THR A 92 -5.15 7.85 0.13
C THR A 92 -5.24 9.08 1.05
N HIS A 93 -4.51 10.14 0.72
CA HIS A 93 -4.52 11.38 1.51
C HIS A 93 -5.72 12.26 1.20
N ALA A 94 -5.96 12.60 -0.07
CA ALA A 94 -6.95 13.58 -0.48
C ALA A 94 -8.38 13.03 -0.41
N ASP A 95 -8.59 11.79 -0.83
CA ASP A 95 -9.93 11.24 -1.02
C ASP A 95 -10.37 10.40 0.18
N HIS A 96 -9.42 9.81 0.91
CA HIS A 96 -9.70 8.97 2.08
C HIS A 96 -9.25 9.59 3.40
N GLY A 97 -8.50 10.70 3.39
CA GLY A 97 -8.04 11.36 4.61
C GLY A 97 -7.13 10.48 5.46
N ARG A 98 -6.26 9.65 4.85
CA ARG A 98 -5.38 8.71 5.57
C ARG A 98 -3.92 8.96 5.28
N ARG A 99 -3.07 8.66 6.26
CA ARG A 99 -1.61 8.69 6.11
C ARG A 99 -1.03 7.36 5.65
N ASN A 100 -1.70 6.25 5.91
CA ASN A 100 -1.22 4.92 5.54
C ASN A 100 -1.84 4.39 4.27
N TRP A 101 -1.01 3.80 3.42
CA TRP A 101 -1.43 3.13 2.19
C TRP A 101 -2.12 1.80 2.51
N PRO A 102 -2.93 1.25 1.59
CA PRO A 102 -3.51 -0.07 1.74
C PRO A 102 -2.46 -1.19 1.63
N LEU A 103 -1.20 -0.85 1.29
CA LEU A 103 -0.07 -1.75 1.15
C LEU A 103 1.03 -1.42 2.14
N HIS A 104 1.89 -2.40 2.38
CA HIS A 104 3.14 -2.25 3.12
C HIS A 104 4.29 -2.08 2.15
N TRP A 105 5.29 -1.34 2.60
CA TRP A 105 6.55 -1.22 1.90
C TRP A 105 7.71 -1.35 2.86
N ARG A 106 8.85 -1.77 2.33
CA ARG A 106 10.13 -1.82 3.04
C ARG A 106 11.22 -1.28 2.14
N GLU A 107 12.21 -0.64 2.75
CA GLU A 107 13.43 -0.21 2.10
C GLU A 107 14.61 -1.04 2.63
N GLN A 108 15.40 -1.59 1.72
CA GLN A 108 16.60 -2.35 2.05
C GLN A 108 17.75 -1.86 1.15
N GLY A 109 18.63 -1.03 1.70
CA GLY A 109 19.65 -0.34 0.91
C GLY A 109 19.01 0.63 -0.09
N ASN A 110 19.20 0.38 -1.38
CA ASN A 110 18.61 1.18 -2.46
C ASN A 110 17.38 0.51 -3.11
N GLU A 111 16.87 -0.57 -2.52
CA GLU A 111 15.74 -1.32 -3.05
C GLU A 111 14.49 -1.10 -2.21
N TYR A 112 13.39 -0.77 -2.88
CA TYR A 112 12.06 -0.73 -2.28
C TYR A 112 11.30 -2.01 -2.63
N SER A 113 10.62 -2.58 -1.65
CA SER A 113 9.70 -3.70 -1.86
C SER A 113 8.32 -3.41 -1.30
N TYR A 114 7.30 -4.04 -1.86
CA TYR A 114 5.89 -3.79 -1.59
C TYR A 114 5.13 -5.10 -1.42
N ALA A 115 4.13 -5.10 -0.54
CA ALA A 115 3.23 -6.23 -0.33
C ALA A 115 1.85 -5.76 0.12
N LEU A 116 0.82 -6.57 -0.14
CA LEU A 116 -0.49 -6.42 0.50
C LEU A 116 -0.65 -7.45 1.62
N ASP A 117 -1.22 -7.02 2.74
CA ASP A 117 -1.68 -7.94 3.78
C ASP A 117 -2.77 -8.85 3.23
N GLU A 118 -2.83 -10.08 3.75
CA GLU A 118 -3.78 -11.08 3.32
C GLU A 118 -5.24 -10.63 3.49
N ALA A 119 -5.57 -9.99 4.60
CA ALA A 119 -6.92 -9.46 4.84
C ALA A 119 -7.30 -8.37 3.82
N VAL A 120 -6.39 -7.42 3.55
CA VAL A 120 -6.63 -6.34 2.59
C VAL A 120 -6.74 -6.88 1.17
N ALA A 121 -5.86 -7.80 0.79
CA ALA A 121 -5.88 -8.44 -0.52
C ALA A 121 -7.16 -9.26 -0.75
N LEU A 122 -7.64 -9.99 0.26
CA LEU A 122 -8.87 -10.77 0.16
C LEU A 122 -10.09 -9.86 -0.10
N SER A 123 -10.24 -8.81 0.69
CA SER A 123 -11.31 -7.82 0.49
C SER A 123 -11.18 -7.14 -0.87
N TRP A 124 -9.97 -6.72 -1.25
CA TRP A 124 -9.71 -6.09 -2.54
C TRP A 124 -10.11 -6.99 -3.73
N ARG A 125 -9.72 -8.28 -3.71
CA ARG A 125 -10.11 -9.25 -4.75
C ARG A 125 -11.62 -9.41 -4.85
N GLY A 126 -12.30 -9.54 -3.71
CA GLY A 126 -13.76 -9.67 -3.68
C GLY A 126 -14.47 -8.47 -4.32
N LEU A 127 -13.95 -7.27 -4.10
CA LEU A 127 -14.46 -6.02 -4.69
C LEU A 127 -14.15 -5.88 -6.19
N ARG A 128 -13.00 -6.38 -6.62
CA ARG A 128 -12.48 -6.23 -7.99
C ARG A 128 -12.83 -7.40 -8.92
N GLY A 129 -13.33 -8.51 -8.38
CA GLY A 129 -13.67 -9.72 -9.14
C GLY A 129 -12.44 -10.47 -9.66
N LEU A 130 -11.38 -10.51 -8.85
CA LEU A 130 -10.09 -11.15 -9.18
C LEU A 130 -10.01 -12.60 -8.72
#